data_AF-A0A135V445-F1
#
_entry.id   AF-A0A135V445-F1
#
_cell.length_a   1.000
_cell.length_b   1.000
_cell.length_c   1.000
_cell.angle_alpha   90.00
_cell.angle_beta   90.00
_cell.angle_gamma   90.00
#
_symmetry.space_group_name_H-M   'P 1'
#
loop_
_entity.id
_entity.type
_entity.pdbx_description
1 polymer ?
#
loop_
_entity_poly.entity_id
_entity_poly.type
_entity_poly.pdbx_seq_one_letter_code
_entity_poly.pdbx_strand_id
1 'polypeptide(L)'
;MDAGKAAQVLRKIEDLNENHEISIIRLSEPISSAVAQESRQRTSDASNVSQDAATPASLEADLEHYKELFAKLRFSYVEQVTKEKFIRAIVGDPPVIVTPQENLELEKANLEAKAQLKALKVEVADMVTELERKGKELAKRYEGVSLDTTKLRELPDKITELEEQVAELKEAQAPGQSPMMNLPLARTLELVDEKKRQQQQLDRELEQLQARVPRKRKELERLQAELLPLEAKRQNSTAAAKEARRRKDRAGGDADDLEERGRWLRASEAALKQMLDIQGRRSLHIQKHTCSSCGYPSAKTRKYNWSEKAKRRKTVGTGRMRYMKDVSRRFKNGFQSGVPKGSAGPTAQES
;
A
#
# COMPACT_ATOMS: atom_id res chain seq x y z
N MET A 1 1.68 46.79 -7.05
CA MET A 1 1.00 47.85 -7.81
C MET A 1 0.03 48.53 -6.86
N ASP A 2 0.03 49.85 -6.74
CA ASP A 2 -0.85 50.53 -5.78
C ASP A 2 -2.32 50.35 -6.18
N ALA A 3 -3.06 49.51 -5.45
CA ALA A 3 -4.51 49.34 -5.63
C ALA A 3 -5.26 50.69 -5.64
N GLY A 4 -4.75 51.68 -4.89
CA GLY A 4 -5.27 53.05 -4.89
C GLY A 4 -5.14 53.78 -6.23
N LYS A 5 -4.08 53.53 -7.01
CA LYS A 5 -3.92 54.12 -8.36
C LYS A 5 -4.91 53.50 -9.35
N ALA A 6 -5.13 52.19 -9.29
CA ALA A 6 -6.10 51.50 -10.13
C ALA A 6 -7.54 51.99 -9.85
N ALA A 7 -7.91 52.13 -8.58
CA ALA A 7 -9.21 52.67 -8.17
C ALA A 7 -9.41 54.13 -8.59
N GLN A 8 -8.36 54.96 -8.51
CA GLN A 8 -8.42 56.35 -8.97
C GLN A 8 -8.61 56.45 -10.49
N VAL A 9 -7.95 55.58 -11.27
CA VAL A 9 -8.12 55.52 -12.73
C VAL A 9 -9.52 55.05 -13.09
N LEU A 10 -10.04 54.02 -12.42
CA LEU A 10 -11.39 53.51 -12.65
C LEU A 10 -12.46 54.58 -12.40
N ARG A 11 -12.38 55.30 -11.27
CA ARG A 11 -13.28 56.43 -10.98
C ARG A 11 -13.23 57.50 -12.06
N LYS A 12 -12.02 57.89 -12.50
CA LYS A 12 -11.88 58.87 -13.59
C LYS A 12 -12.53 58.39 -14.90
N ILE A 13 -12.43 57.10 -15.23
CA ILE A 13 -13.07 56.54 -16.43
C ILE A 13 -14.59 56.56 -16.29
N GLU A 14 -15.12 56.19 -15.11
CA GLU A 14 -16.55 56.23 -14.82
C GLU A 14 -17.10 57.66 -14.87
N ASP A 15 -16.42 58.62 -14.23
CA ASP A 15 -16.76 60.05 -14.30
C ASP A 15 -16.77 60.56 -15.75
N LEU A 16 -15.80 60.15 -16.58
CA LEU A 16 -15.74 60.56 -17.98
C LEU A 16 -16.89 59.94 -18.79
N ASN A 17 -17.28 58.70 -18.50
CA ASN A 17 -18.36 58.03 -19.20
C ASN A 17 -19.74 58.61 -18.86
N GLU A 18 -19.97 58.95 -17.59
CA GLU A 18 -21.21 59.60 -17.14
C GLU A 18 -21.37 61.01 -17.73
N ASN A 19 -20.28 61.76 -17.84
CA ASN A 19 -20.31 63.10 -18.42
C ASN A 19 -20.43 63.13 -19.95
N HIS A 20 -20.15 62.02 -20.64
CA HIS A 20 -20.13 61.94 -22.11
C HIS A 20 -21.01 60.79 -22.64
N GLU A 21 -22.29 60.78 -22.29
CA GLU A 21 -23.30 59.91 -22.93
C GLU A 21 -23.51 60.31 -24.40
N ILE A 22 -22.56 59.99 -25.28
CA ILE A 22 -22.66 60.21 -26.72
C ILE A 22 -23.47 59.05 -27.30
N SER A 23 -24.79 59.11 -27.14
CA SER A 23 -25.70 58.21 -27.85
C SER A 23 -26.03 58.81 -29.21
N ILE A 24 -25.82 58.03 -30.28
CA ILE A 24 -26.22 58.38 -31.66
C ILE A 24 -27.68 58.84 -31.69
N ILE A 25 -28.52 58.24 -30.86
CA ILE A 25 -29.95 58.55 -30.75
C ILE A 25 -30.15 59.99 -30.23
N ARG A 26 -29.46 60.40 -29.17
CA ARG A 26 -29.53 61.79 -28.65
C ARG A 26 -28.92 62.81 -29.60
N LEU A 27 -27.89 62.43 -30.37
CA LEU A 27 -27.31 63.30 -31.40
C LEU A 27 -28.21 63.46 -32.63
N SER A 28 -29.00 62.43 -32.96
CA SER A 28 -29.97 62.48 -34.06
C SER A 28 -31.29 63.19 -33.70
N GLU A 29 -31.62 63.30 -32.41
CA GLU A 29 -32.87 63.88 -31.93
C GLU A 29 -33.11 65.35 -32.38
N PRO A 30 -32.11 66.25 -32.38
CA PRO A 30 -32.25 67.59 -32.95
C PRO A 30 -32.48 67.58 -34.47
N ILE A 31 -31.89 66.63 -35.18
CA ILE A 31 -31.99 66.52 -36.65
C ILE A 31 -33.39 66.01 -37.02
N SER A 32 -33.85 64.95 -36.35
CA SER A 32 -35.17 64.38 -36.54
C SER A 32 -36.29 65.33 -36.11
N SER A 33 -36.10 66.10 -35.03
CA SER A 33 -37.10 67.10 -34.58
C SER A 33 -37.19 68.32 -35.50
N ALA A 34 -36.07 68.79 -36.06
CA ALA A 34 -36.07 69.88 -37.05
C ALA A 34 -36.83 69.50 -38.33
N VAL A 35 -36.61 68.28 -38.85
CA VAL A 35 -37.33 67.76 -40.03
C VAL A 35 -38.83 67.55 -39.74
N ALA A 36 -39.18 67.16 -38.51
CA ALA A 36 -40.57 67.03 -38.07
C ALA A 36 -41.30 68.38 -37.89
N GLN A 37 -40.59 69.48 -37.63
CA GLN A 37 -41.19 70.82 -37.53
C GLN A 37 -41.51 71.43 -38.91
N GLU A 38 -40.66 71.20 -39.93
CA GLU A 38 -40.91 71.70 -41.30
C GLU A 38 -42.05 70.96 -42.01
N SER A 39 -42.31 69.69 -41.67
CA SER A 39 -43.34 68.86 -42.33
C SER A 39 -44.77 69.09 -41.82
N ARG A 40 -44.98 69.91 -40.79
CA ARG A 40 -46.32 70.15 -40.20
C ARG A 40 -47.29 70.96 -41.07
N GLN A 41 -46.90 71.41 -42.27
CA GLN A 41 -47.74 72.32 -43.07
C GLN A 41 -48.50 71.69 -44.23
N ARG A 42 -48.32 70.41 -44.59
CA ARG A 42 -49.21 69.68 -45.52
C ARG A 42 -49.24 68.17 -45.23
N THR A 43 -50.30 67.72 -44.56
CA THR A 43 -50.52 66.31 -44.22
C THR A 43 -51.32 65.61 -45.32
N SER A 44 -50.64 65.10 -46.34
CA SER A 44 -51.18 64.07 -47.24
C SER A 44 -50.05 63.43 -48.03
N ASP A 45 -49.13 62.74 -47.38
CA ASP A 45 -48.23 61.81 -48.07
C ASP A 45 -47.81 60.67 -47.15
N ALA A 46 -47.72 59.46 -47.71
CA ALA A 46 -47.60 58.18 -47.01
C ALA A 46 -46.19 57.90 -46.43
N SER A 47 -45.41 58.93 -46.11
CA SER A 47 -43.97 58.82 -45.83
C SER A 47 -43.59 58.86 -44.34
N ASN A 48 -44.55 58.83 -43.42
CA ASN A 48 -44.27 59.01 -41.98
C ASN A 48 -43.98 57.72 -41.20
N VAL A 49 -43.72 56.59 -41.86
CA VAL A 49 -43.55 55.28 -41.19
C VAL A 49 -42.12 55.07 -40.63
N SER A 50 -41.13 55.86 -41.04
CA SER A 50 -39.72 55.64 -40.70
C SER A 50 -39.27 56.13 -39.30
N GLN A 51 -40.15 56.70 -38.48
CA GLN A 51 -39.73 57.33 -37.21
C GLN A 51 -39.71 56.39 -35.99
N ASP A 52 -40.21 55.16 -36.11
CA ASP A 52 -40.22 54.21 -35.00
C ASP A 52 -38.93 53.38 -34.97
N ALA A 53 -38.00 53.79 -34.09
CA ALA A 53 -36.71 53.19 -33.75
C ALA A 53 -35.62 53.25 -34.85
N ALA A 54 -34.76 54.27 -34.75
CA ALA A 54 -33.52 54.41 -35.51
C ALA A 54 -32.50 53.32 -35.13
N THR A 55 -32.67 52.13 -35.69
CA THR A 55 -31.64 51.09 -35.72
C THR A 55 -30.70 51.34 -36.91
N PRO A 56 -29.43 50.91 -36.86
CA PRO A 56 -28.50 51.11 -37.99
C PRO A 56 -29.06 50.56 -39.32
N ALA A 57 -29.74 49.41 -39.27
CA ALA A 57 -30.35 48.80 -40.45
C ALA A 57 -31.57 49.58 -40.97
N SER A 58 -32.37 50.21 -40.10
CA SER A 58 -33.49 51.05 -40.55
C SER A 58 -33.00 52.35 -41.19
N LEU A 59 -31.92 52.95 -40.67
CA LEU A 59 -31.31 54.14 -41.27
C LEU A 59 -30.74 53.88 -42.67
N GLU A 60 -30.13 52.72 -42.91
CA GLU A 60 -29.65 52.32 -44.24
C GLU A 60 -30.82 52.16 -45.23
N ALA A 61 -31.89 51.48 -44.80
CA ALA A 61 -33.09 51.32 -45.61
C ALA A 61 -33.77 52.67 -45.92
N ASP A 62 -33.82 53.59 -44.96
CA ASP A 62 -34.33 54.95 -45.16
C ASP A 62 -33.49 55.74 -46.16
N LEU A 63 -32.15 55.63 -46.10
CA LEU A 63 -31.27 56.29 -47.08
C LEU A 63 -31.51 55.79 -48.51
N GLU A 64 -31.73 54.48 -48.70
CA GLU A 64 -32.08 53.91 -50.00
C GLU A 64 -33.45 54.40 -50.46
N HIS A 65 -34.45 54.37 -49.59
CA HIS A 65 -35.78 54.87 -49.86
C HIS A 65 -35.77 56.36 -50.29
N TYR A 66 -35.08 57.22 -49.54
CA TYR A 66 -34.97 58.64 -49.86
C TYR A 66 -34.23 58.89 -51.17
N LYS A 67 -33.16 58.13 -51.48
CA LYS A 67 -32.46 58.25 -52.77
C LYS A 67 -33.40 57.97 -53.94
N GLU A 68 -34.19 56.91 -53.85
CA GLU A 68 -35.17 56.57 -54.88
C GLU A 68 -36.31 57.59 -54.97
N LEU A 69 -36.84 58.01 -53.82
CA LEU A 69 -37.90 59.01 -53.72
C LEU A 69 -37.46 60.32 -54.38
N PHE A 70 -36.30 60.85 -53.99
CA PHE A 70 -35.77 62.10 -54.55
C PHE A 70 -35.39 61.98 -56.02
N ALA A 71 -34.93 60.82 -56.49
CA ALA A 71 -34.69 60.60 -57.92
C ALA A 71 -36.00 60.70 -58.73
N LYS A 72 -37.08 60.08 -58.24
CA LYS A 72 -38.42 60.12 -58.86
C LYS A 72 -39.02 61.54 -58.80
N LEU A 73 -38.93 62.21 -57.65
CA LEU A 73 -39.40 63.59 -57.46
C LEU A 73 -38.64 64.57 -58.34
N ARG A 74 -37.31 64.45 -58.43
CA ARG A 74 -36.49 65.28 -59.32
C ARG A 74 -36.95 65.16 -60.77
N PHE A 75 -37.22 63.95 -61.24
CA PHE A 75 -37.69 63.72 -62.61
C PHE A 75 -39.05 64.42 -62.85
N SER A 76 -40.03 64.14 -61.98
CA SER A 76 -41.36 64.75 -62.05
C SER A 76 -41.32 66.28 -61.97
N TYR A 77 -40.54 66.83 -61.04
CA TYR A 77 -40.39 68.28 -60.86
C TYR A 77 -39.78 68.96 -62.08
N VAL A 78 -38.68 68.41 -62.63
CA VAL A 78 -38.05 68.97 -63.83
C VAL A 78 -39.02 68.94 -65.01
N GLU A 79 -39.75 67.85 -65.18
CA GLU A 79 -40.78 67.74 -66.23
C GLU A 79 -41.92 68.76 -66.04
N GLN A 80 -42.44 68.92 -64.83
CA GLN A 80 -43.52 69.88 -64.54
C GLN A 80 -43.06 71.32 -64.73
N VAL A 81 -41.89 71.69 -64.20
CA VAL A 81 -41.34 73.04 -64.32
C VAL A 81 -41.01 73.38 -65.77
N THR A 82 -40.51 72.42 -66.55
CA THR A 82 -40.26 72.65 -67.99
C THR A 82 -41.55 72.86 -68.76
N LYS A 83 -42.60 72.06 -68.50
CA LYS A 83 -43.94 72.27 -69.09
C LYS A 83 -44.51 73.63 -68.71
N GLU A 84 -44.47 74.00 -67.44
CA GLU A 84 -44.98 75.29 -66.95
C GLU A 84 -44.22 76.47 -67.57
N LYS A 85 -42.87 76.44 -67.56
CA LYS A 85 -42.04 77.48 -68.16
C LYS A 85 -42.29 77.61 -69.66
N PHE A 86 -42.45 76.50 -70.37
CA PHE A 86 -42.75 76.49 -71.79
C PHE A 86 -44.11 77.13 -72.09
N ILE A 87 -45.15 76.78 -71.34
CA ILE A 87 -46.48 77.37 -71.49
C ILE A 87 -46.44 78.88 -71.20
N ARG A 88 -45.75 79.29 -70.12
CA ARG A 88 -45.58 80.71 -69.80
C ARG A 88 -44.83 81.49 -70.88
N ALA A 89 -43.80 80.89 -71.49
CA ALA A 89 -43.02 81.54 -72.55
C ALA A 89 -43.85 81.79 -73.81
N ILE A 90 -44.80 80.89 -74.14
CA ILE A 90 -45.67 81.01 -75.32
C ILE A 90 -46.88 81.93 -75.07
N VAL A 91 -47.46 81.86 -73.87
CA VAL A 91 -48.69 82.59 -73.52
C VAL A 91 -48.39 83.99 -72.95
N GLY A 92 -47.17 84.24 -72.50
CA GLY A 92 -46.74 85.55 -72.01
C GLY A 92 -46.78 86.62 -73.12
N ASP A 93 -47.21 87.83 -72.76
CA ASP A 93 -47.28 88.97 -73.67
C ASP A 93 -46.29 90.05 -73.18
N PRO A 94 -45.14 90.28 -73.86
CA PRO A 94 -44.68 89.66 -75.11
C PRO A 94 -44.07 88.25 -74.93
N PRO A 95 -44.08 87.40 -75.98
CA PRO A 95 -43.53 86.06 -75.91
C PRO A 95 -42.02 86.10 -75.66
N VAL A 96 -41.54 85.25 -74.76
CA VAL A 96 -40.11 85.17 -74.42
C VAL A 96 -39.40 84.36 -75.50
N ILE A 97 -38.64 85.03 -76.37
CA ILE A 97 -37.82 84.40 -77.39
C ILE A 97 -36.42 84.19 -76.82
N VAL A 98 -36.06 82.92 -76.60
CA VAL A 98 -34.71 82.57 -76.12
C VAL A 98 -33.71 82.80 -77.26
N THR A 99 -32.75 83.69 -77.06
CA THR A 99 -31.73 83.97 -78.08
C THR A 99 -30.61 82.91 -78.04
N PRO A 100 -29.93 82.63 -79.18
CA PRO A 100 -28.78 81.73 -79.18
C PRO A 100 -27.66 82.18 -78.24
N GLN A 101 -27.52 83.49 -78.00
CA GLN A 101 -26.53 84.04 -77.08
C GLN A 101 -26.86 83.73 -75.62
N GLU A 102 -28.12 83.90 -75.20
CA GLU A 102 -28.58 83.52 -73.86
C GLU A 102 -28.39 82.02 -73.59
N ASN A 103 -28.65 81.16 -74.58
CA ASN A 103 -28.39 79.73 -74.45
C ASN A 103 -26.90 79.43 -74.21
N LEU A 104 -25.99 80.09 -74.93
CA LEU A 104 -24.56 79.93 -74.73
C LEU A 104 -24.10 80.43 -73.35
N GLU A 105 -24.68 81.51 -72.84
CA GLU A 105 -24.40 82.03 -71.49
C GLU A 105 -24.91 81.07 -70.40
N LEU A 106 -26.12 80.55 -70.55
CA LEU A 106 -26.69 79.55 -69.63
C LEU A 106 -25.93 78.23 -69.67
N GLU A 107 -25.44 77.81 -70.83
CA GLU A 107 -24.58 76.62 -70.95
C GLU A 107 -23.26 76.82 -70.19
N LYS A 108 -22.61 77.99 -70.33
CA LYS A 108 -21.40 78.31 -69.57
C LYS A 108 -21.65 78.31 -68.06
N ALA A 109 -22.69 79.00 -67.60
CA ALA A 109 -23.06 79.04 -66.18
C ALA A 109 -23.40 77.64 -65.62
N ASN A 110 -24.11 76.81 -66.40
CA ASN A 110 -24.40 75.43 -66.02
C ASN A 110 -23.14 74.56 -65.96
N LEU A 111 -22.18 74.77 -66.86
CA LEU A 111 -20.90 74.06 -66.84
C LEU A 111 -20.08 74.43 -65.59
N GLU A 112 -20.03 75.71 -65.24
CA GLU A 112 -19.37 76.20 -64.03
C GLU A 112 -20.03 75.64 -62.76
N ALA A 113 -21.36 75.74 -62.64
CA ALA A 113 -22.10 75.18 -61.51
C ALA A 113 -21.96 73.66 -61.42
N LYS A 114 -21.93 72.96 -62.56
CA LYS A 114 -21.69 71.51 -62.62
C LYS A 114 -20.27 71.15 -62.19
N ALA A 115 -19.27 71.97 -62.51
CA ALA A 115 -17.90 71.78 -62.05
C ALA A 115 -17.79 71.97 -60.53
N GLN A 116 -18.39 73.04 -59.99
CA GLN A 116 -18.46 73.29 -58.55
C GLN A 116 -19.17 72.15 -57.80
N LEU A 117 -20.32 71.71 -58.30
CA LEU A 117 -21.06 70.59 -57.71
C LEU A 117 -20.23 69.29 -57.73
N LYS A 118 -19.46 69.04 -58.79
CA LYS A 118 -18.57 67.88 -58.84
C LYS A 118 -17.44 67.99 -57.81
N ALA A 119 -16.84 69.15 -57.64
CA ALA A 119 -15.81 69.38 -56.63
C ALA A 119 -16.36 69.13 -55.22
N LEU A 120 -17.49 69.75 -54.87
CA LEU A 120 -18.14 69.56 -53.57
C LEU A 120 -18.55 68.10 -53.32
N LYS A 121 -18.99 67.37 -54.36
CA LYS A 121 -19.31 65.94 -54.23
C LYS A 121 -18.08 65.09 -53.89
N VAL A 122 -16.93 65.41 -54.47
CA VAL A 122 -15.67 64.73 -54.15
C VAL A 122 -15.26 65.06 -52.72
N GLU A 123 -15.29 66.33 -52.32
CA GLU A 123 -14.98 66.74 -50.94
C GLU A 123 -15.88 66.05 -49.90
N VAL A 124 -17.19 65.97 -50.16
CA VAL A 124 -18.12 65.26 -49.27
C VAL A 124 -17.84 63.76 -49.24
N ALA A 125 -17.52 63.14 -50.38
CA ALA A 125 -17.14 61.73 -50.40
C ALA A 125 -15.87 61.47 -49.59
N ASP A 126 -14.85 62.32 -49.75
CA ASP A 126 -13.60 62.22 -49.00
C ASP A 126 -13.84 62.39 -47.50
N MET A 127 -14.62 63.39 -47.08
CA MET A 127 -15.02 63.57 -45.68
C MET A 127 -15.74 62.35 -45.10
N VAL A 128 -16.64 61.70 -45.86
CA VAL A 128 -17.31 60.47 -45.41
C VAL A 128 -16.32 59.34 -45.21
N THR A 129 -15.38 59.13 -46.14
CA THR A 129 -14.35 58.09 -45.98
C THR A 129 -13.44 58.33 -44.78
N GLU A 130 -13.10 59.59 -44.49
CA GLU A 130 -12.33 59.95 -43.30
C GLU A 130 -13.12 59.70 -42.01
N LEU A 131 -14.41 60.03 -41.99
CA LEU A 131 -15.29 59.80 -40.84
C LEU A 131 -15.44 58.30 -40.58
N GLU A 132 -15.60 57.47 -41.61
CA GLU A 132 -15.64 56.02 -41.47
C GLU A 132 -14.32 55.47 -40.91
N ARG A 133 -13.18 55.96 -41.39
CA ARG A 133 -11.86 55.58 -40.86
C ARG A 133 -11.73 55.94 -39.38
N LYS A 134 -12.04 57.20 -39.02
CA LYS A 134 -12.01 57.69 -37.64
C LYS A 134 -12.99 56.91 -36.76
N GLY A 135 -14.18 56.58 -37.26
CA GLY A 135 -15.18 55.76 -36.59
C GLY A 135 -14.66 54.36 -36.26
N LYS A 136 -14.04 53.68 -37.24
CA LYS A 136 -13.43 52.35 -37.03
C LYS A 136 -12.27 52.40 -36.03
N GLU A 137 -11.43 53.43 -36.08
CA GLU A 137 -10.34 53.62 -35.12
C GLU A 137 -10.84 53.89 -33.70
N LEU A 138 -11.88 54.73 -33.57
CA LEU A 138 -12.51 55.02 -32.29
C LEU A 138 -13.17 53.78 -31.70
N ALA A 139 -13.88 52.98 -32.50
CA ALA A 139 -14.50 51.73 -32.06
C ALA A 139 -13.46 50.75 -31.47
N LYS A 140 -12.33 50.54 -32.18
CA LYS A 140 -11.23 49.70 -31.67
C LYS A 140 -10.64 50.22 -30.36
N ARG A 141 -10.46 51.54 -30.24
CA ARG A 141 -9.94 52.15 -29.00
C ARG A 141 -10.94 52.00 -27.87
N TYR A 142 -12.24 52.17 -28.14
CA TYR A 142 -13.30 52.00 -27.16
C TYR A 142 -13.39 50.55 -26.67
N GLU A 143 -13.31 49.57 -27.57
CA GLU A 143 -13.22 48.15 -27.21
C GLU A 143 -12.03 47.87 -26.29
N GLY A 144 -10.85 48.41 -26.62
CA GLY A 144 -9.66 48.29 -25.79
C GLY A 144 -9.85 48.88 -24.38
N VAL A 145 -10.35 50.12 -24.31
CA VAL A 145 -10.64 50.77 -23.02
C VAL A 145 -11.71 50.03 -22.23
N SER A 146 -12.74 49.49 -22.88
CA SER A 146 -13.78 48.68 -22.24
C SER A 146 -13.20 47.41 -21.62
N LEU A 147 -12.39 46.66 -22.38
CA LEU A 147 -11.70 45.46 -21.89
C LEU A 147 -10.72 45.77 -20.75
N ASP A 148 -10.03 46.89 -20.81
CA ASP A 148 -9.11 47.28 -19.74
C ASP A 148 -9.86 47.77 -18.50
N THR A 149 -11.03 48.39 -18.68
CA THR A 149 -11.93 48.78 -17.58
C THR A 149 -12.49 47.54 -16.88
N THR A 150 -12.90 46.51 -17.61
CA THR A 150 -13.35 45.25 -16.98
C THR A 150 -12.21 44.57 -16.22
N LYS A 151 -10.99 44.51 -16.79
CA LYS A 151 -9.82 44.01 -16.07
C LYS A 151 -9.53 44.82 -14.79
N LEU A 152 -9.60 46.14 -14.86
CA LEU A 152 -9.39 47.01 -13.70
C LEU A 152 -10.43 46.79 -12.60
N ARG A 153 -11.66 46.37 -12.94
CA ARG A 153 -12.69 45.97 -11.95
C ARG A 153 -12.35 44.64 -11.27
N GLU A 154 -11.83 43.66 -12.01
CA GLU A 154 -11.55 42.33 -11.47
C GLU A 154 -10.21 42.22 -10.71
N LEU A 155 -9.23 43.06 -11.04
CA LEU A 155 -7.87 42.97 -10.48
C LEU A 155 -7.83 43.15 -8.95
N PRO A 156 -8.57 44.08 -8.32
CA PRO A 156 -8.58 44.23 -6.87
C PRO A 156 -9.00 42.95 -6.14
N ASP A 157 -10.07 42.30 -6.59
CA ASP A 157 -10.59 41.06 -5.97
C ASP A 157 -9.57 39.92 -6.09
N LYS A 158 -8.93 39.80 -7.27
CA LYS A 158 -7.85 38.82 -7.50
C LYS A 158 -6.62 39.10 -6.63
N ILE A 159 -6.29 40.37 -6.42
CA ILE A 159 -5.17 40.74 -5.54
C ILE A 159 -5.49 40.36 -4.10
N THR A 160 -6.70 40.64 -3.61
CA THR A 160 -7.10 40.27 -2.25
C THR A 160 -7.12 38.74 -2.07
N GLU A 161 -7.62 38.00 -3.06
CA GLU A 161 -7.60 36.52 -3.03
C GLU A 161 -6.16 35.98 -2.97
N LEU A 162 -5.25 36.51 -3.78
CA LEU A 162 -3.85 36.11 -3.77
C LEU A 162 -3.16 36.50 -2.46
N GLU A 163 -3.48 37.66 -1.89
CA GLU A 163 -2.95 38.09 -0.59
C GLU A 163 -3.44 37.17 0.54
N GLU A 164 -4.71 36.75 0.54
CA GLU A 164 -5.27 35.76 1.46
C GLU A 164 -4.59 34.40 1.31
N GLN A 165 -4.42 33.90 0.08
CA GLN A 165 -3.71 32.64 -0.19
C GLN A 165 -2.24 32.72 0.27
N VAL A 166 -1.56 33.85 0.06
CA VAL A 166 -0.19 34.05 0.53
C VAL A 166 -0.16 34.10 2.07
N ALA A 167 -1.16 34.69 2.72
CA ALA A 167 -1.25 34.70 4.17
C ALA A 167 -1.48 33.29 4.73
N GLU A 168 -2.40 32.52 4.13
CA GLU A 168 -2.68 31.12 4.49
C GLU A 168 -1.43 30.24 4.31
N LEU A 169 -0.72 30.37 3.19
CA LEU A 169 0.51 29.64 2.94
C LEU A 169 1.61 30.01 3.94
N LYS A 170 1.71 31.30 4.31
CA LYS A 170 2.66 31.75 5.34
C LYS A 170 2.29 31.21 6.73
N GLU A 171 1.00 31.12 7.06
CA GLU A 171 0.54 30.52 8.31
C GLU A 171 0.76 29.01 8.32
N ALA A 172 0.50 28.31 7.22
CA ALA A 172 0.82 26.89 7.06
C ALA A 172 2.33 26.62 7.11
N GLN A 173 3.15 27.57 6.66
CA GLN A 173 4.61 27.55 6.79
C GLN A 173 5.10 28.04 8.16
N ALA A 174 4.21 28.54 9.04
CA ALA A 174 4.59 28.88 10.40
C ALA A 174 5.21 27.64 11.06
N PRO A 175 6.26 27.82 11.88
CA PRO A 175 7.03 26.70 12.38
C PRO A 175 6.16 25.76 13.22
N GLY A 176 5.71 24.66 12.60
CA GLY A 176 5.06 23.57 13.32
C GLY A 176 6.03 22.93 14.31
N GLN A 177 5.50 22.07 15.18
CA GLN A 177 6.30 21.35 16.20
C GLN A 177 7.41 20.46 15.62
N SER A 178 7.39 20.17 14.32
CA SER A 178 8.36 19.33 13.63
C SER A 178 9.53 20.14 13.05
N PRO A 179 10.74 20.08 13.64
CA PRO A 179 11.91 20.84 13.18
C PRO A 179 12.35 20.53 11.75
N MET A 180 11.97 19.35 11.24
CA MET A 180 12.30 18.88 9.88
C MET A 180 11.55 19.59 8.75
N MET A 181 10.44 20.27 9.06
CA MET A 181 9.62 20.97 8.05
C MET A 181 10.03 22.44 7.87
N ASN A 182 10.86 22.97 8.77
CA ASN A 182 11.25 24.39 8.81
C ASN A 182 12.71 24.62 8.37
N LEU A 183 13.31 23.64 7.68
CA LEU A 183 14.70 23.75 7.24
C LEU A 183 14.79 24.59 5.95
N PRO A 184 15.83 25.44 5.82
CA PRO A 184 16.14 26.09 4.56
C PRO A 184 16.34 25.07 3.44
N LEU A 185 16.02 25.45 2.20
CA LEU A 185 16.09 24.59 1.01
C LEU A 185 17.45 23.86 0.88
N ALA A 186 18.56 24.55 1.17
CA ALA A 186 19.88 23.93 1.13
C ALA A 186 19.98 22.71 2.06
N ARG A 187 19.46 22.84 3.29
CA ARG A 187 19.56 21.78 4.29
C ARG A 187 18.55 20.65 4.06
N THR A 188 17.39 20.94 3.46
CA THR A 188 16.46 19.88 3.03
C THR A 188 17.04 19.07 1.88
N LEU A 189 17.72 19.70 0.92
CA LEU A 189 18.40 19.00 -0.17
C LEU A 189 19.50 18.05 0.36
N GLU A 190 20.32 18.52 1.30
CA GLU A 190 21.33 17.67 1.95
C GLU A 190 20.72 16.46 2.66
N LEU A 191 19.62 16.65 3.40
CA LEU A 191 18.89 15.56 4.05
C LEU A 191 18.27 14.58 3.05
N VAL A 192 17.72 15.09 1.94
CA VAL A 192 17.17 14.25 0.86
C VAL A 192 18.29 13.41 0.23
N ASP A 193 19.45 13.99 -0.02
CA ASP A 193 20.60 13.26 -0.56
C ASP A 193 21.13 12.21 0.41
N GLU A 194 21.17 12.52 1.71
CA GLU A 194 21.51 11.56 2.75
C GLU A 194 20.50 10.39 2.80
N LYS A 195 19.19 10.68 2.74
CA LYS A 195 18.15 9.66 2.71
C LYS A 195 18.18 8.80 1.45
N LYS A 196 18.45 9.40 0.29
CA LYS A 196 18.68 8.65 -0.96
C LYS A 196 19.88 7.71 -0.86
N ARG A 197 20.98 8.16 -0.24
CA ARG A 197 22.16 7.30 0.01
C ARG A 197 21.81 6.14 0.94
N GLN A 198 21.06 6.39 2.02
CA GLN A 198 20.58 5.34 2.93
C GLN A 198 19.68 4.33 2.19
N GLN A 199 18.75 4.81 1.36
CA GLN A 199 17.89 3.96 0.55
C GLN A 199 18.70 3.08 -0.41
N GLN A 200 19.67 3.65 -1.13
CA GLN A 200 20.55 2.89 -2.02
C GLN A 200 21.39 1.85 -1.28
N GLN A 201 21.82 2.12 -0.04
CA GLN A 201 22.53 1.14 0.79
C GLN A 201 21.61 -0.04 1.14
N LEU A 202 20.39 0.25 1.60
CA LEU A 202 19.39 -0.77 1.91
C LEU A 202 18.99 -1.59 0.68
N ASP A 203 18.84 -0.97 -0.48
CA ASP A 203 18.53 -1.67 -1.73
C ASP A 203 19.66 -2.64 -2.12
N ARG A 204 20.93 -2.21 -1.98
CA ARG A 204 22.08 -3.10 -2.20
C ARG A 204 22.13 -4.26 -1.21
N GLU A 205 21.80 -4.02 0.06
CA GLU A 205 21.71 -5.08 1.07
C GLU A 205 20.58 -6.07 0.75
N LEU A 206 19.42 -5.56 0.33
CA LEU A 206 18.28 -6.37 -0.12
C LEU A 206 18.66 -7.22 -1.33
N GLU A 207 19.31 -6.65 -2.35
CA GLU A 207 19.79 -7.39 -3.52
C GLU A 207 20.80 -8.50 -3.12
N GLN A 208 21.74 -8.19 -2.22
CA GLN A 208 22.69 -9.19 -1.71
C GLN A 208 22.00 -10.33 -0.96
N LEU A 209 21.00 -10.01 -0.14
CA LEU A 209 20.22 -11.01 0.60
C LEU A 209 19.36 -11.84 -0.36
N GLN A 210 18.65 -11.20 -1.30
CA GLN A 210 17.86 -11.87 -2.34
C GLN A 210 18.72 -12.82 -3.19
N ALA A 211 19.96 -12.44 -3.51
CA ALA A 211 20.90 -13.32 -4.22
C ALA A 211 21.36 -14.53 -3.38
N ARG A 212 21.38 -14.42 -2.05
CA ARG A 212 21.72 -15.53 -1.12
C ARG A 212 20.56 -16.50 -0.91
N VAL A 213 19.31 -16.04 -0.96
CA VAL A 213 18.10 -16.88 -0.79
C VAL A 213 18.10 -18.14 -1.65
N PRO A 214 18.31 -18.11 -2.99
CA PRO A 214 18.25 -19.32 -3.81
C PRO A 214 19.35 -20.34 -3.46
N ARG A 215 20.56 -19.87 -3.09
CA ARG A 215 21.64 -20.76 -2.64
C ARG A 215 21.27 -21.46 -1.34
N LYS A 216 20.75 -20.71 -0.36
CA LYS A 216 20.27 -21.27 0.91
C LYS A 216 19.06 -22.19 0.74
N ARG A 217 18.14 -21.90 -0.19
CA ARG A 217 17.04 -22.83 -0.55
C ARG A 217 17.57 -24.15 -1.09
N LYS A 218 18.53 -24.11 -2.03
CA LYS A 218 19.18 -25.33 -2.56
C LYS A 218 19.93 -26.12 -1.48
N GLU A 219 20.61 -25.43 -0.57
CA GLU A 219 21.26 -26.08 0.59
C GLU A 219 20.21 -26.76 1.49
N LEU A 220 19.08 -26.12 1.78
CA LEU A 220 17.98 -26.71 2.55
C LEU A 220 17.37 -27.93 1.85
N GLU A 221 17.10 -27.85 0.54
CA GLU A 221 16.58 -28.97 -0.25
C GLU A 221 17.55 -30.16 -0.24
N ARG A 222 18.86 -29.89 -0.37
CA ARG A 222 19.90 -30.92 -0.27
C ARG A 222 19.91 -31.57 1.12
N LEU A 223 19.92 -30.78 2.18
CA LEU A 223 19.91 -31.30 3.55
C LEU A 223 18.63 -32.09 3.85
N GLN A 224 17.47 -31.63 3.36
CA GLN A 224 16.21 -32.39 3.45
C GLN A 224 16.31 -33.73 2.72
N ALA A 225 16.88 -33.75 1.50
CA ALA A 225 17.09 -34.99 0.75
C ALA A 225 18.06 -35.95 1.46
N GLU A 226 19.09 -35.44 2.15
CA GLU A 226 20.00 -36.25 2.97
C GLU A 226 19.32 -36.75 4.28
N LEU A 227 18.39 -35.98 4.84
CA LEU A 227 17.69 -36.32 6.08
C LEU A 227 16.65 -37.44 5.89
N LEU A 228 15.91 -37.44 4.77
CA LEU A 228 14.89 -38.45 4.44
C LEU A 228 15.38 -39.91 4.56
N PRO A 229 16.51 -40.33 3.96
CA PRO A 229 17.00 -41.70 4.09
C PRO A 229 17.53 -41.99 5.50
N LEU A 230 18.04 -40.99 6.24
CA LEU A 230 18.47 -41.17 7.62
C LEU A 230 17.27 -41.37 8.56
N GLU A 231 16.20 -40.62 8.35
CA GLU A 231 14.93 -40.80 9.07
C GLU A 231 14.32 -42.17 8.74
N ALA A 232 14.31 -42.58 7.47
CA ALA A 232 13.86 -43.92 7.08
C ALA A 232 14.71 -45.02 7.74
N LYS A 233 16.05 -44.87 7.78
CA LYS A 233 16.94 -45.79 8.51
C LYS A 233 16.63 -45.83 10.00
N ARG A 234 16.37 -44.67 10.63
CA ARG A 234 15.96 -44.59 12.05
C ARG A 234 14.60 -45.27 12.28
N GLN A 235 13.63 -45.05 11.40
CA GLN A 235 12.32 -45.69 11.48
C GLN A 235 12.43 -47.21 11.32
N ASN A 236 13.21 -47.69 10.35
CA ASN A 236 13.44 -49.12 10.15
C ASN A 236 14.17 -49.77 11.33
N SER A 237 15.20 -49.13 11.89
CA SER A 237 15.92 -49.67 13.06
C SER A 237 15.05 -49.67 14.32
N THR A 238 14.25 -48.63 14.54
CA THR A 238 13.30 -48.58 15.66
C THR A 238 12.15 -49.57 15.50
N ALA A 239 11.64 -49.78 14.28
CA ALA A 239 10.65 -50.82 13.99
C ALA A 239 11.24 -52.22 14.23
N ALA A 240 12.44 -52.49 13.74
CA ALA A 240 13.15 -53.75 13.98
C ALA A 240 13.39 -54.00 15.48
N ALA A 241 13.78 -52.97 16.24
CA ALA A 241 13.95 -53.08 17.70
C ALA A 241 12.61 -53.36 18.41
N LYS A 242 11.51 -52.71 17.99
CA LYS A 242 10.16 -52.99 18.50
C LYS A 242 9.69 -54.40 18.16
N GLU A 243 9.98 -54.89 16.96
CA GLU A 243 9.61 -56.25 16.52
C GLU A 243 10.43 -57.31 17.25
N ALA A 244 11.73 -57.07 17.48
CA ALA A 244 12.58 -57.92 18.31
C ALA A 244 12.09 -57.98 19.76
N ARG A 245 11.67 -56.84 20.32
CA ARG A 245 11.03 -56.80 21.65
C ARG A 245 9.73 -57.60 21.67
N ARG A 246 8.85 -57.43 20.66
CA ARG A 246 7.62 -58.24 20.52
C ARG A 246 7.91 -59.74 20.35
N ARG A 247 8.98 -60.13 19.64
CA ARG A 247 9.41 -61.54 19.53
C ARG A 247 9.88 -62.10 20.87
N LYS A 248 10.66 -61.31 21.63
CA LYS A 248 11.07 -61.69 23.00
C LYS A 248 9.85 -61.88 23.91
N ASP A 249 8.91 -60.93 23.89
CA ASP A 249 7.72 -60.97 24.75
C ASP A 249 6.77 -62.13 24.38
N ARG A 250 6.76 -62.59 23.12
CA ARG A 250 6.00 -63.78 22.68
C ARG A 250 6.72 -65.11 22.92
N ALA A 251 8.05 -65.14 22.83
CA ALA A 251 8.84 -66.36 23.06
C ALA A 251 9.15 -66.60 24.55
N GLY A 252 9.01 -65.58 25.41
CA GLY A 252 9.31 -65.65 26.84
C GLY A 252 8.19 -66.21 27.73
N GLY A 253 7.04 -66.59 27.18
CA GLY A 253 5.94 -67.15 27.98
C GLY A 253 6.16 -68.61 28.40
N ASP A 254 6.62 -69.46 27.48
CA ASP A 254 6.64 -70.91 27.73
C ASP A 254 7.90 -71.38 28.48
N ALA A 255 9.00 -70.63 28.40
CA ALA A 255 10.28 -70.99 29.04
C ALA A 255 10.33 -70.61 30.53
N ASP A 256 9.74 -69.47 30.90
CA ASP A 256 9.71 -69.00 32.29
C ASP A 256 8.76 -69.85 33.16
N ASP A 257 7.63 -70.31 32.59
CA ASP A 257 6.69 -71.24 33.27
C ASP A 257 7.34 -72.60 33.63
N LEU A 258 8.28 -73.09 32.80
CA LEU A 258 9.02 -74.32 33.05
C LEU A 258 10.09 -74.13 34.14
N GLU A 259 10.75 -72.97 34.19
CA GLU A 259 11.72 -72.65 35.24
C GLU A 259 11.07 -72.50 36.61
N GLU A 260 9.89 -71.87 36.69
CA GLU A 260 9.15 -71.73 37.94
C GLU A 260 8.74 -73.09 38.53
N ARG A 261 8.26 -74.02 37.68
CA ARG A 261 7.95 -75.40 38.09
C ARG A 261 9.20 -76.15 38.56
N GLY A 262 10.33 -75.96 37.89
CA GLY A 262 11.62 -76.57 38.26
C GLY A 262 12.20 -76.05 39.58
N ARG A 263 11.91 -74.80 39.96
CA ARG A 263 12.28 -74.24 41.26
C ARG A 263 11.40 -74.82 42.37
N TRP A 264 10.10 -74.95 42.14
CA TRP A 264 9.16 -75.53 43.10
C TRP A 264 9.47 -77.01 43.40
N LEU A 265 9.76 -77.82 42.37
CA LEU A 265 10.12 -79.24 42.55
C LEU A 265 11.44 -79.44 43.33
N ARG A 266 12.43 -78.57 43.14
CA ARG A 266 13.69 -78.62 43.89
C ARG A 266 13.51 -78.20 45.35
N ALA A 267 12.66 -77.21 45.61
CA ALA A 267 12.33 -76.77 46.95
C ALA A 267 11.56 -77.86 47.73
N SER A 268 10.62 -78.54 47.09
CA SER A 268 9.88 -79.65 47.71
C SER A 268 10.75 -80.89 47.94
N GLU A 269 11.68 -81.21 47.03
CA GLU A 269 12.68 -82.26 47.25
C GLU A 269 13.58 -81.96 48.46
N ALA A 270 14.05 -80.72 48.60
CA ALA A 270 14.89 -80.31 49.72
C ALA A 270 14.15 -80.42 51.06
N ALA A 271 12.90 -79.98 51.12
CA ALA A 271 12.04 -80.09 52.30
C ALA A 271 11.80 -81.57 52.69
N LEU A 272 11.50 -82.44 51.72
CA LEU A 272 11.29 -83.87 51.95
C LEU A 272 12.55 -84.57 52.46
N LYS A 273 13.73 -84.22 51.93
CA LYS A 273 15.02 -84.76 52.39
C LYS A 273 15.36 -84.36 53.83
N GLN A 274 14.96 -83.16 54.22
CA GLN A 274 15.19 -82.62 55.56
C GLN A 274 14.23 -83.24 56.60
N MET A 275 13.01 -83.57 56.18
CA MET A 275 12.00 -84.18 57.05
C MET A 275 12.25 -85.68 57.33
N LEU A 276 12.90 -86.40 56.41
CA LEU A 276 13.14 -87.85 56.51
C LEU A 276 14.55 -88.22 57.02
N ASP A 277 15.35 -87.25 57.47
CA ASP A 277 16.73 -87.40 57.99
C ASP A 277 17.61 -88.40 57.22
N ILE A 278 17.50 -88.41 55.88
CA ILE A 278 18.24 -89.33 55.01
C ILE A 278 19.65 -88.79 54.79
N GLN A 279 20.52 -88.87 55.82
CA GLN A 279 21.96 -88.61 55.71
C GLN A 279 22.74 -89.86 55.26
N GLY A 280 22.61 -90.24 53.99
CA GLY A 280 23.33 -91.39 53.43
C GLY A 280 24.78 -91.11 53.03
N ARG A 281 25.75 -91.33 53.94
CA ARG A 281 27.18 -91.45 53.55
C ARG A 281 27.41 -92.79 52.84
N ARG A 282 27.64 -92.77 51.52
CA ARG A 282 27.90 -93.98 50.72
C ARG A 282 29.22 -94.64 51.12
N SER A 283 29.16 -95.83 51.74
CA SER A 283 30.32 -96.68 52.06
C SER A 283 30.64 -97.71 50.96
N LEU A 284 29.85 -97.72 49.88
CA LEU A 284 29.99 -98.59 48.71
C LEU A 284 31.11 -98.10 47.79
N HIS A 285 32.08 -98.97 47.49
CA HIS A 285 33.10 -98.67 46.49
C HIS A 285 32.53 -98.87 45.09
N ILE A 286 32.31 -97.77 44.34
CA ILE A 286 31.58 -97.77 43.05
C ILE A 286 32.16 -98.78 42.05
N GLN A 287 33.48 -98.83 41.85
CA GLN A 287 34.08 -99.76 40.89
C GLN A 287 34.11 -101.23 41.35
N LYS A 288 34.12 -101.49 42.66
CA LYS A 288 34.35 -102.83 43.19
C LYS A 288 33.10 -103.44 43.83
N HIS A 289 31.99 -102.71 43.79
CA HIS A 289 30.70 -103.03 44.41
C HIS A 289 30.79 -103.69 45.79
N THR A 290 31.79 -103.32 46.60
CA THR A 290 32.08 -103.89 47.92
C THR A 290 32.29 -102.78 48.94
N CYS A 291 32.17 -103.11 50.22
CA CYS A 291 32.35 -102.12 51.28
C CYS A 291 33.79 -101.56 51.27
N SER A 292 33.91 -100.25 51.07
CA SER A 292 35.17 -99.51 50.98
C SER A 292 35.94 -99.43 52.31
N SER A 293 35.46 -100.03 53.39
CA SER A 293 36.15 -100.07 54.69
C SER A 293 36.65 -101.48 55.02
N CYS A 294 35.74 -102.46 55.05
CA CYS A 294 36.04 -103.82 55.49
C CYS A 294 36.20 -104.83 54.35
N GLY A 295 35.67 -104.56 53.14
CA GLY A 295 35.67 -105.51 52.01
C GLY A 295 34.50 -106.50 51.98
N TYR A 296 33.49 -106.35 52.84
CA TYR A 296 32.27 -107.17 52.83
C TYR A 296 31.69 -107.28 51.40
N PRO A 297 31.31 -108.49 50.93
CA PRO A 297 31.00 -109.71 51.71
C PRO A 297 32.17 -110.68 51.97
N SER A 298 33.42 -110.34 51.64
CA SER A 298 34.54 -111.28 51.88
C SER A 298 34.77 -111.54 53.38
N ALA A 299 34.87 -112.82 53.77
CA ALA A 299 35.06 -113.22 55.16
C ALA A 299 36.38 -112.71 55.80
N LYS A 300 37.39 -112.38 54.99
CA LYS A 300 38.65 -111.78 55.47
C LYS A 300 38.65 -110.27 55.20
N THR A 301 38.97 -109.50 56.24
CA THR A 301 39.04 -108.04 56.13
C THR A 301 40.24 -107.61 55.28
N ARG A 302 40.03 -106.72 54.30
CA ARG A 302 41.09 -106.27 53.37
C ARG A 302 42.33 -105.70 54.10
N LYS A 303 43.54 -106.05 53.64
CA LYS A 303 44.84 -105.56 54.16
C LYS A 303 45.66 -104.94 53.03
N TYR A 304 46.12 -103.70 53.22
CA TYR A 304 46.99 -103.00 52.26
C TYR A 304 48.44 -103.14 52.71
N ASN A 305 49.24 -103.93 51.97
CA ASN A 305 50.62 -104.20 52.39
C ASN A 305 51.54 -102.97 52.31
N TRP A 306 51.21 -102.02 51.45
CA TRP A 306 51.94 -100.78 51.21
C TRP A 306 51.59 -99.63 52.16
N SER A 307 50.57 -99.76 53.04
CA SER A 307 50.20 -98.69 53.99
C SER A 307 50.32 -99.18 55.44
N GLU A 308 51.43 -98.83 56.11
CA GLU A 308 51.61 -99.08 57.54
C GLU A 308 50.50 -98.44 58.38
N LYS A 309 50.06 -97.22 58.02
CA LYS A 309 48.97 -96.51 58.73
C LYS A 309 47.66 -97.31 58.67
N ALA A 310 47.34 -97.91 57.53
CA ALA A 310 46.16 -98.76 57.40
C ALA A 310 46.28 -100.06 58.19
N LYS A 311 47.48 -100.65 58.27
CA LYS A 311 47.77 -101.83 59.12
C LYS A 311 47.61 -101.49 60.61
N ARG A 312 48.22 -100.40 61.09
CA ARG A 312 48.15 -99.94 62.50
C ARG A 312 46.72 -99.63 62.97
N ARG A 313 45.85 -99.13 62.08
CA ARG A 313 44.43 -98.84 62.40
C ARG A 313 43.60 -100.09 62.76
N LYS A 314 44.09 -101.29 62.43
CA LYS A 314 43.41 -102.57 62.73
C LYS A 314 44.03 -103.35 63.89
N THR A 315 45.19 -102.94 64.40
CA THR A 315 45.84 -103.57 65.55
C THR A 315 45.38 -102.91 66.85
N VAL A 316 45.27 -103.67 67.94
CA VAL A 316 44.88 -103.15 69.26
C VAL A 316 46.06 -102.39 69.85
N GLY A 317 46.13 -101.08 69.63
CA GLY A 317 47.18 -100.21 70.18
C GLY A 317 46.90 -99.82 71.64
N THR A 318 47.98 -99.53 72.39
CA THR A 318 47.99 -99.08 73.80
C THR A 318 47.01 -97.95 74.12
N GLY A 319 46.66 -97.11 73.15
CA GLY A 319 45.65 -96.05 73.28
C GLY A 319 44.20 -96.53 73.45
N ARG A 320 43.86 -97.76 73.04
CA ARG A 320 42.51 -98.37 73.24
C ARG A 320 42.39 -99.12 74.58
N MET A 321 43.50 -99.35 75.29
CA MET A 321 43.53 -99.87 76.67
C MET A 321 43.53 -98.75 77.72
N ARG A 322 43.23 -97.49 77.33
CA ARG A 322 43.23 -96.32 78.22
C ARG A 322 42.32 -96.51 79.43
N TYR A 323 41.20 -97.23 79.27
CA TYR A 323 40.28 -97.59 80.34
C TYR A 323 40.96 -98.39 81.48
N MET A 324 41.97 -99.20 81.17
CA MET A 324 42.62 -100.09 82.13
C MET A 324 43.43 -99.32 83.19
N LYS A 325 43.88 -98.08 82.91
CA LYS A 325 44.48 -97.18 83.89
C LYS A 325 43.46 -96.67 84.93
N ASP A 326 42.22 -96.42 84.49
CA ASP A 326 41.15 -95.97 85.38
C ASP A 326 40.50 -97.11 86.14
N VAL A 327 40.62 -98.37 85.69
CA VAL A 327 40.08 -99.55 86.39
C VAL A 327 40.69 -99.70 87.79
N SER A 328 42.00 -99.60 87.95
CA SER A 328 42.63 -99.72 89.28
C SER A 328 42.23 -98.58 90.23
N ARG A 329 42.01 -97.38 89.70
CA ARG A 329 41.50 -96.23 90.48
C ARG A 329 40.04 -96.43 90.89
N ARG A 330 39.19 -96.90 89.96
CA ARG A 330 37.79 -97.22 90.23
C ARG A 330 37.64 -98.39 91.21
N PHE A 331 38.52 -99.38 91.14
CA PHE A 331 38.56 -100.52 92.06
C PHE A 331 38.87 -100.07 93.50
N LYS A 332 39.86 -99.19 93.70
CA LYS A 332 40.18 -98.61 95.02
C LYS A 332 39.04 -97.75 95.59
N ASN A 333 38.23 -97.15 94.72
CA ASN A 333 37.05 -96.37 95.10
C ASN A 333 35.75 -97.20 95.14
N GLY A 334 35.83 -98.54 95.14
CA GLY A 334 34.66 -99.43 95.23
C GLY A 334 33.67 -99.31 94.07
N PHE A 335 34.12 -98.84 92.90
CA PHE A 335 33.30 -98.58 91.70
C PHE A 335 32.13 -97.61 91.91
N GLN A 336 32.15 -96.82 92.99
CA GLN A 336 31.11 -95.82 93.24
C GLN A 336 31.20 -94.68 92.22
N SER A 337 30.08 -94.39 91.54
CA SER A 337 29.92 -93.22 90.67
C SER A 337 29.26 -92.09 91.46
N GLY A 338 29.98 -90.99 91.70
CA GLY A 338 29.49 -89.84 92.46
C GLY A 338 30.61 -89.13 93.21
N VAL A 339 30.36 -87.91 93.67
CA VAL A 339 31.32 -87.13 94.46
C VAL A 339 31.36 -87.72 95.89
N PRO A 340 32.53 -87.89 96.54
CA PRO A 340 32.63 -88.48 97.88
C PRO A 340 31.79 -87.72 98.91
N LYS A 341 31.16 -88.45 99.83
CA LYS A 341 30.29 -87.90 100.89
C LYS A 341 31.10 -86.92 101.75
N GLY A 342 30.79 -85.62 101.68
CA GLY A 342 31.49 -84.53 102.40
C GLY A 342 32.30 -83.56 101.53
N SER A 343 32.28 -83.69 100.20
CA SER A 343 32.97 -82.77 99.29
C SER A 343 32.07 -81.60 98.85
N ALA A 344 32.59 -80.37 98.95
CA ALA A 344 31.88 -79.12 98.62
C ALA A 344 31.93 -78.82 97.10
N GLY A 345 31.33 -79.70 96.29
CA GLY A 345 31.24 -79.53 94.84
C GLY A 345 29.80 -79.44 94.37
N PRO A 346 29.48 -78.57 93.39
CA PRO A 346 28.10 -78.25 93.03
C PRO A 346 27.38 -79.43 92.39
N THR A 347 26.14 -79.67 92.82
CA THR A 347 25.18 -80.56 92.15
C THR A 347 24.77 -79.92 90.84
N ALA A 348 25.34 -80.39 89.73
CA ALA A 348 24.94 -79.94 88.40
C ALA A 348 23.55 -80.47 88.06
N GLN A 349 22.65 -79.51 87.83
CA GLN A 349 21.26 -79.65 87.39
C GLN A 349 21.14 -80.14 85.94
N GLU A 350 19.88 -80.46 85.63
CA GLU A 350 19.22 -81.02 84.46
C GLU A 350 19.40 -80.28 83.11
N SER A 351 19.13 -81.06 82.04
CA SER A 351 18.34 -80.79 80.82
C SER A 351 18.49 -79.47 80.05
#